data_AF-A0A0S4WM36-F1
#
_entry.id   AF-A0A0S4WM36-F1
#
_cell.length_a   1.000
_cell.length_b   1.000
_cell.length_c   1.000
_cell.angle_alpha   90.00
_cell.angle_beta   90.00
_cell.angle_gamma   90.00
#
_symmetry.space_group_name_H-M   'P 1'
#
loop_
_entity.id
_entity.type
_entity.pdbx_description
1 polymer ?
#
loop_
_entity_poly.entity_id
_entity_poly.type
_entity_poly.pdbx_seq_one_letter_code
_entity_poly.pdbx_strand_id
1 'polypeptide(L)' 'MGGKWTILAISVLAEQPRRFNELKRLIGGISQQILTRTLKALEHDGMVTRTVPPTVPPQVEYALIRLNTP' A
#
# COMPACT_ATOMS: atom_id res chain seq x y z
N MET A 1 5.97 -15.06 -4.04
CA MET A 1 5.89 -14.24 -2.81
C MET A 1 4.51 -13.59 -2.68
N GLY A 2 3.43 -14.32 -2.99
CA GLY A 2 2.05 -13.87 -2.76
C GLY A 2 1.51 -14.63 -1.56
N GLY A 3 1.77 -14.11 -0.37
CA GLY A 3 1.38 -14.74 0.88
C GLY A 3 0.32 -13.93 1.61
N LYS A 4 -0.05 -14.35 2.83
CA LYS A 4 -0.96 -13.66 3.77
C LYS A 4 -0.88 -12.13 3.70
N TRP A 5 0.33 -11.56 3.66
CA TRP A 5 0.55 -10.11 3.65
C TRP A 5 0.09 -9.40 2.38
N THR A 6 0.20 -10.05 1.23
CA THR A 6 -0.30 -9.54 -0.04
C THR A 6 -1.82 -9.39 0.02
N ILE A 7 -2.51 -10.42 0.52
CA ILE A 7 -3.98 -10.41 0.69
C ILE A 7 -4.38 -9.30 1.66
N LEU A 8 -3.74 -9.21 2.83
CA LEU A 8 -4.06 -8.17 3.82
C LEU A 8 -3.78 -6.76 3.30
N ALA A 9 -2.68 -6.55 2.58
CA ALA A 9 -2.37 -5.25 1.98
C ALA A 9 -3.41 -4.85 0.93
N ILE A 10 -3.82 -5.77 0.05
CA ILE A 10 -4.88 -5.52 -0.93
C ILE A 10 -6.21 -5.24 -0.23
N SER A 11 -6.60 -6.03 0.79
CA SER A 11 -7.84 -5.83 1.53
C SER A 11 -7.92 -4.44 2.16
N VAL A 12 -6.84 -3.99 2.80
CA VAL A 12 -6.81 -2.66 3.43
C VAL A 12 -6.81 -1.54 2.38
N LEU A 13 -6.10 -1.73 1.26
CA LEU A 13 -6.06 -0.75 0.17
C LEU A 13 -7.33 -0.73 -0.67
N ALA A 14 -8.17 -1.75 -0.61
CA ALA A 14 -9.45 -1.81 -1.32
C ALA A 14 -10.48 -0.80 -0.78
N GLU A 15 -10.29 -0.34 0.46
CA GLU A 15 -11.16 0.69 1.05
C GLU A 15 -10.84 2.09 0.51
N GLN A 16 -9.56 2.48 0.56
CA GLN A 16 -9.08 3.80 0.14
C GLN A 16 -7.54 3.83 0.03
N PRO A 17 -6.96 4.88 -0.58
CA PRO A 17 -5.53 5.14 -0.49
C PRO A 17 -5.07 5.26 0.96
N ARG A 18 -3.90 4.71 1.29
CA ARG A 18 -3.34 4.70 2.66
C ARG A 18 -1.85 4.97 2.65
N ARG A 19 -1.36 5.54 3.75
CA ARG A 19 0.07 5.77 3.97
C ARG A 19 0.77 4.51 4.46
N PHE A 20 2.09 4.44 4.29
CA PHE A 20 2.87 3.27 4.71
C PHE A 20 2.67 2.89 6.19
N ASN A 21 2.77 3.87 7.09
CA ASN A 21 2.65 3.63 8.53
C ASN A 21 1.22 3.23 8.93
N GLU A 22 0.23 3.76 8.22
CA GLU A 22 -1.17 3.40 8.43
C GLU A 22 -1.44 1.96 7.98
N LEU A 23 -0.94 1.56 6.81
CA LEU A 23 -0.99 0.17 6.34
C LEU A 23 -0.34 -0.78 7.34
N LYS A 24 0.86 -0.44 7.82
CA LYS A 24 1.58 -1.26 8.81
C LYS A 24 0.76 -1.44 10.09
N ARG A 25 0.12 -0.37 10.58
CA ARG A 25 -0.72 -0.40 11.78
C ARG A 25 -1.99 -1.22 11.59
N LEU A 26 -2.68 -1.04 10.46
CA LEU A 26 -3.93 -1.74 10.16
C LEU A 26 -3.71 -3.24 9.90
N ILE A 27 -2.65 -3.58 9.17
CA ILE A 27 -2.32 -4.98 8.88
C ILE A 27 -1.90 -5.72 10.16
N GLY A 28 -1.11 -5.06 11.03
CA GLY A 28 -0.67 -5.63 12.31
C GLY A 28 0.31 -6.80 12.17
N GLY A 29 1.32 -6.87 13.04
CA GLY A 29 2.28 -8.00 13.07
C GLY A 29 3.20 -8.15 11.84
N ILE A 30 3.05 -7.31 10.81
CA ILE A 30 3.95 -7.24 9.67
C ILE A 30 5.18 -6.39 10.01
N SER A 31 6.37 -6.90 9.71
CA SER A 31 7.59 -6.08 9.81
C SER A 31 7.65 -5.04 8.69
N GLN A 32 8.35 -3.94 8.93
CA GLN A 32 8.53 -2.88 7.93
C GLN A 32 9.19 -3.41 6.65
N GLN A 33 10.21 -4.26 6.77
CA GLN A 33 10.90 -4.83 5.62
C GLN A 33 9.97 -5.70 4.76
N ILE A 34 9.10 -6.50 5.38
CA ILE A 34 8.15 -7.34 4.66
C ILE A 34 7.07 -6.49 4.01
N LEU A 35 6.56 -5.45 4.68
CA LEU A 35 5.61 -4.52 4.06
C LEU A 35 6.19 -3.82 2.85
N THR A 36 7.43 -3.31 2.94
CA THR A 36 8.12 -2.68 1.80
C THR A 36 8.27 -3.65 0.62
N ARG A 37 8.67 -4.90 0.86
CA ARG A 37 8.77 -5.91 -0.21
C ARG A 37 7.41 -6.24 -0.82
N THR A 38 6.37 -6.33 0.01
CA THR A 38 5.00 -6.62 -0.43
C THR A 38 4.47 -5.51 -1.33
N LEU A 39 4.60 -4.24 -0.92
CA LEU A 39 4.15 -3.09 -1.70
C LEU A 39 4.96 -2.95 -3.01
N LYS A 40 6.28 -3.14 -2.98
CA LYS A 40 7.11 -3.14 -4.20
C LYS A 40 6.70 -4.23 -5.19
N ALA A 41 6.37 -5.43 -4.71
CA ALA A 41 5.89 -6.50 -5.57
C ALA A 41 4.52 -6.15 -6.18
N LEU A 42 3.59 -5.64 -5.38
CA LEU A 42 2.28 -5.19 -5.85
C LEU A 42 2.36 -4.03 -6.85
N GLU A 43 3.30 -3.09 -6.66
CA GLU A 43 3.58 -2.03 -7.64
C GLU A 43 4.14 -2.60 -8.95
N HIS A 44 5.10 -3.53 -8.86
CA HIS A 44 5.69 -4.17 -10.03
C HIS A 44 4.66 -4.98 -10.83
N ASP A 45 3.77 -5.69 -10.12
CA ASP A 45 2.68 -6.47 -10.71
C ASP A 45 1.53 -5.60 -11.26
N GLY A 46 1.62 -4.27 -11.12
CA GLY A 46 0.58 -3.35 -11.60
C GLY A 46 -0.72 -3.43 -10.80
N MET A 47 -0.66 -3.81 -9.52
CA MET A 47 -1.83 -3.85 -8.64
C MET A 47 -1.96 -2.60 -7.78
N VAL A 48 -0.84 -1.99 -7.38
CA VAL A 48 -0.78 -0.81 -6.51
C VAL A 48 -0.03 0.32 -7.21
N THR A 49 -0.50 1.56 -7.04
CA THR A 49 0.23 2.79 -7.37
C THR A 49 0.75 3.46 -6.12
N ARG A 50 1.93 4.05 -6.22
CA ARG A 50 2.52 4.92 -5.19
C ARG A 50 2.55 6.35 -5.68
N THR A 51 1.91 7.24 -4.93
CA THR A 51 1.80 8.67 -5.25
C THR A 51 2.31 9.52 -4.09
N VAL A 52 2.73 10.75 -4.41
CA VAL A 52 3.06 11.77 -3.43
C VAL A 52 2.09 12.93 -3.67
N PRO A 53 0.91 12.93 -3.05
CA PRO A 53 -0.03 14.03 -3.19
C PRO A 53 0.57 15.37 -2.71
N PRO A 54 0.13 16.50 -3.27
CA PRO A 54 0.61 17.84 -2.89
C PRO A 54 -0.01 18.28 -1.55
N THR A 55 0.27 17.53 -0.48
CA THR A 55 -0.10 17.88 0.90
C THR A 55 1.08 18.51 1.63
N VAL A 56 0.81 19.30 2.66
CA VAL A 56 1.85 19.79 3.58
C VAL A 56 1.63 19.14 4.96
N PRO A 57 2.58 18.33 5.46
CA PRO A 57 3.80 17.86 4.79
C PRO A 57 3.50 16.84 3.67
N PRO A 58 4.39 16.69 2.67
CA PRO A 58 4.22 15.70 1.61
C PRO A 58 4.36 14.29 2.19
N GLN A 59 3.41 13.42 1.86
CA GLN A 59 3.43 12.03 2.32
C GLN A 59 3.27 11.08 1.14
N VAL A 60 3.80 9.88 1.29
CA VAL A 60 3.65 8.82 0.29
C VAL A 60 2.36 8.05 0.57
N GLU A 61 1.52 7.94 -0.43
CA GLU A 61 0.28 7.17 -0.40
C GLU A 61 0.34 6.01 -1.40
N TYR A 62 -0.30 4.90 -1.01
CA TYR A 62 -0.44 3.70 -1.81
C TYR A 62 -1.93 3.49 -2.06
N ALA A 63 -2.30 3.13 -3.29
CA ALA A 63 -3.68 2.86 -3.68
C ALA A 63 -3.72 1.68 -4.63
N LEU A 64 -4.82 0.91 -4.64
CA LEU A 64 -5.05 -0.03 -5.74
C LEU A 64 -5.23 0.76 -7.04
N ILE A 65 -4.70 0.26 -8.16
CA ILE A 65 -4.80 0.94 -9.46
C ILE A 65 -6.25 1.31 -9.82
N ARG A 66 -7.22 0.45 -9.49
CA ARG A 66 -8.65 0.70 -9.76
C ARG A 66 -9.26 1.85 -8.94
N LEU A 67 -8.65 2.20 -7.81
CA LEU A 67 -9.08 3.32 -6.97
C LEU A 67 -8.36 4.63 -7.30
N ASN A 68 -7.26 4.54 -8.05
CA ASN A 68 -6.52 5.69 -8.56
C ASN A 68 -7.16 6.19 -9.85
N THR A 69 -8.43 6.59 -9.79
CA THR A 69 -9.06 7.38 -10.86
C THR A 69 -8.63 8.85 -10.71
N PRO A 70 -8.17 9.51 -11.79
CA PRO A 70 -7.69 10.89 -11.75
C PRO A 70 -8.79 11.90 -11.43
#